data_AF-A0A976GXJ4-F1
#
_entry.id   AF-A0A976GXJ4-F1
#
_cell.length_a   1.000
_cell.length_b   1.000
_cell.length_c   1.000
_cell.angle_alpha   90.00
_cell.angle_beta   90.00
_cell.angle_gamma   90.00
#
_symmetry.space_group_name_H-M   'P 1'
#
loop_
_entity.id
_entity.type
_entity.pdbx_description
1 polymer ?
#
loop_
_entity_poly.entity_id
_entity_poly.type
_entity_poly.pdbx_seq_one_letter_code
_entity_poly.pdbx_strand_id
1 'polypeptide(L)'
;MELKGNFTIWIQGNQYHQVNNYEYSDGSRVQLNFQGEFEQRILKLYSSSYSDFPAIAWDAGQETVCFRANKTEDNVLITFMETMTLLSENHRVRSTQAFLNGVFDSISFIEKMRLP
;
A
#
# COMPACT_ATOMS: atom_id res chain seq x y z
N MET A 1 20.38 -5.92 4.13
CA MET A 1 19.32 -6.91 3.85
C MET A 1 18.72 -6.51 2.51
N GLU A 2 19.04 -7.23 1.43
CA GLU A 2 18.45 -6.94 0.11
C GLU A 2 17.08 -7.62 0.04
N LEU A 3 16.03 -6.82 -0.14
CA LEU A 3 14.68 -7.29 -0.33
C LEU A 3 14.34 -7.12 -1.81
N LYS A 4 14.16 -8.23 -2.53
CA LYS A 4 13.75 -8.18 -3.93
C LYS A 4 12.24 -8.31 -3.97
N GLY A 5 11.60 -7.24 -4.44
CA GLY A 5 10.16 -7.19 -4.62
C GLY A 5 9.81 -6.72 -6.01
N ASN A 6 8.79 -7.35 -6.59
CA ASN A 6 8.09 -6.79 -7.76
C ASN A 6 6.62 -6.61 -7.42
N PHE A 7 6.00 -5.64 -8.08
CA PHE A 7 4.57 -5.41 -8.00
C PHE A 7 4.04 -5.22 -9.41
N THR A 8 2.92 -5.88 -9.69
CA THR A 8 2.19 -5.72 -10.95
C THR A 8 0.81 -5.19 -10.62
N ILE A 9 0.38 -4.19 -11.39
CA ILE A 9 -0.92 -3.54 -11.22
C ILE A 9 -1.67 -3.64 -12.54
N TRP A 10 -2.96 -3.99 -12.46
CA TRP A 10 -3.89 -3.98 -13.57
C TRP A 10 -5.12 -3.17 -13.18
N ILE A 11 -5.54 -2.28 -14.07
CA ILE A 11 -6.77 -1.50 -13.91
C ILE A 11 -7.62 -1.74 -15.14
N GLN A 12 -8.84 -2.26 -14.95
CA GLN A 12 -9.80 -2.51 -16.02
C GLN A 12 -11.15 -1.91 -15.66
N GLY A 13 -11.55 -0.84 -16.35
CA GLY A 13 -12.74 -0.09 -15.99
C GLY A 13 -12.60 0.50 -14.59
N ASN A 14 -13.49 0.11 -13.68
CA ASN A 14 -13.43 0.50 -12.26
C ASN A 14 -12.74 -0.54 -11.36
N GLN A 15 -12.26 -1.66 -11.92
CA GLN A 15 -11.63 -2.73 -11.15
C GLN A 15 -10.12 -2.50 -11.04
N TYR A 16 -9.59 -2.73 -9.85
CA TYR A 16 -8.17 -2.64 -9.51
C TYR A 16 -7.67 -4.01 -9.05
N HIS A 17 -6.54 -4.44 -9.59
CA HIS A 17 -5.84 -5.64 -9.16
C HIS A 17 -4.36 -5.33 -8.97
N GLN A 18 -3.79 -5.80 -7.87
CA GLN A 18 -2.36 -5.73 -7.61
C GLN A 18 -1.85 -7.05 -7.05
N VAL A 19 -0.71 -7.49 -7.57
CA VAL A 19 0.04 -8.64 -7.05
C VAL A 19 1.42 -8.17 -6.64
N ASN A 20 1.77 -8.39 -5.37
CA ASN A 20 3.11 -8.11 -4.85
C ASN A 20 3.83 -9.43 -4.60
N ASN A 21 5.02 -9.57 -5.16
CA ASN A 21 5.89 -10.72 -4.91
C ASN A 21 7.11 -10.26 -4.13
N TYR A 22 7.42 -10.95 -3.04
CA TYR A 22 8.58 -10.70 -2.19
C TYR A 22 9.44 -11.96 -2.09
N GLU A 23 10.75 -11.79 -2.18
CA GLU A 23 11.76 -12.81 -1.87
C GLU A 23 12.63 -12.31 -0.72
N TYR A 24 12.71 -13.11 0.34
CA TYR A 24 13.47 -12.81 1.55
C TYR A 24 14.87 -13.43 1.50
N SER A 25 15.76 -12.97 2.36
CA SER A 25 17.15 -13.43 2.41
C SER A 25 17.32 -14.91 2.78
N ASP A 26 16.32 -15.50 3.43
CA ASP A 26 16.26 -16.94 3.74
C ASP A 26 15.75 -17.79 2.55
N GLY A 27 15.46 -17.16 1.41
CA GLY A 27 14.90 -17.79 0.21
C GLY A 27 13.39 -18.00 0.26
N SER A 28 12.72 -17.63 1.36
CA SER A 28 11.26 -17.68 1.42
C SER A 28 10.63 -16.67 0.45
N ARG A 29 9.45 -17.01 -0.05
CA ARG A 29 8.71 -16.21 -1.03
C ARG A 29 7.29 -15.98 -0.56
N VAL A 30 6.82 -14.75 -0.70
CA VAL A 30 5.45 -14.36 -0.36
C VAL A 30 4.83 -13.64 -1.55
N GLN A 31 3.65 -14.11 -1.95
CA GLN A 31 2.80 -13.43 -2.92
C GLN A 31 1.57 -12.86 -2.20
N LEU A 32 1.38 -11.55 -2.30
CA LEU A 32 0.22 -10.85 -1.75
C LEU A 32 -0.68 -10.38 -2.87
N ASN A 33 -1.97 -10.62 -2.72
CA ASN A 33 -2.99 -10.25 -3.69
C ASN A 33 -3.91 -9.19 -3.11
N PHE A 34 -4.05 -8.09 -3.84
CA PHE A 34 -4.94 -6.98 -3.50
C PHE A 34 -5.89 -6.73 -4.66
N GLN A 35 -7.13 -6.45 -4.32
CA GLN A 35 -8.22 -6.22 -5.25
C GLN A 35 -8.97 -4.97 -4.79
N GLY A 36 -9.65 -4.29 -5.69
CA GLY A 36 -10.39 -3.11 -5.32
C GLY A 36 -11.28 -2.57 -6.42
N GLU A 37 -12.12 -1.61 -6.03
CA GLU A 37 -13.04 -0.94 -6.92
C GLU A 37 -12.94 0.58 -6.75
N PHE A 38 -12.96 1.28 -7.88
CA PHE A 38 -13.03 2.73 -7.94
C PHE A 38 -14.48 3.19 -7.90
N GLU A 39 -14.81 4.02 -6.91
CA GLU A 39 -16.07 4.74 -6.79
C GLU A 39 -15.79 6.21 -6.50
N GLN A 40 -16.30 7.14 -7.33
CA GLN A 40 -16.17 8.58 -7.10
C GLN A 40 -14.73 9.06 -6.81
N ARG A 41 -13.73 8.53 -7.55
CA ARG A 41 -12.28 8.80 -7.37
C ARG A 41 -11.68 8.26 -6.07
N ILE A 42 -12.40 7.42 -5.35
CA ILE A 42 -11.92 6.68 -4.17
C ILE A 42 -11.73 5.23 -4.59
N LEU A 43 -10.55 4.68 -4.36
CA LEU A 43 -10.28 3.26 -4.50
C LEU A 43 -10.54 2.58 -3.16
N LYS A 44 -11.49 1.65 -3.12
CA LYS A 44 -11.69 0.75 -1.98
C LYS A 44 -10.94 -0.54 -2.27
N LEU A 45 -10.02 -0.94 -1.40
CA LEU A 45 -9.23 -2.15 -1.54
C LEU A 45 -9.56 -3.18 -0.47
N TYR A 46 -9.40 -4.43 -0.85
CA TYR A 46 -9.44 -5.60 0.01
C TYR A 46 -8.32 -6.56 -0.42
N SER A 47 -7.97 -7.50 0.45
CA SER A 47 -6.94 -8.49 0.15
C SER A 47 -7.53 -9.89 0.22
N SER A 48 -7.17 -10.75 -0.72
CA SER A 48 -7.40 -12.20 -0.58
C SER A 48 -6.29 -12.88 0.23
N SER A 49 -5.20 -12.17 0.53
CA SER A 49 -4.09 -12.64 1.36
C SER A 49 -4.26 -12.30 2.84
N TYR A 50 -5.10 -11.31 3.18
CA TYR A 50 -5.40 -10.89 4.54
C TYR A 50 -6.91 -10.74 4.71
N SER A 51 -7.53 -11.62 5.51
CA SER A 51 -8.99 -11.66 5.69
C SER A 51 -9.57 -10.42 6.37
N ASP A 52 -8.73 -9.61 6.99
CA ASP A 52 -9.05 -8.47 7.82
C ASP A 52 -8.46 -7.15 7.28
N PHE A 53 -8.14 -7.12 5.98
CA PHE A 53 -7.59 -5.94 5.33
C PHE A 53 -8.66 -5.19 4.52
N PRO A 54 -9.21 -4.10 5.07
CA PRO A 54 -9.82 -3.04 4.30
C PRO A 54 -8.83 -1.89 4.12
N ALA A 55 -8.73 -1.35 2.91
CA ALA A 55 -8.03 -0.11 2.67
C ALA A 55 -8.82 0.83 1.76
N ILE A 56 -8.53 2.11 1.86
CA ILE A 56 -9.06 3.15 0.98
C ILE A 56 -7.91 4.02 0.49
N ALA A 57 -7.93 4.39 -0.79
CA ALA A 57 -7.06 5.41 -1.35
C ALA A 57 -7.91 6.49 -1.99
N TRP A 58 -7.54 7.75 -1.82
CA TRP A 58 -8.25 8.88 -2.39
C TRP A 58 -7.29 9.96 -2.86
N ASP A 59 -7.68 10.64 -3.93
CA ASP A 59 -6.99 11.81 -4.46
C ASP A 59 -7.08 12.96 -3.43
N ALA A 60 -5.92 13.48 -3.02
CA ALA A 60 -5.79 14.61 -2.11
C ALA A 60 -5.40 15.91 -2.84
N GLY A 61 -5.30 15.87 -4.18
CA GLY A 61 -4.80 16.95 -5.02
C GLY A 61 -3.28 17.06 -5.02
N GLN A 62 -2.74 17.99 -5.82
CA GLN A 62 -1.31 18.31 -5.88
C GLN A 62 -0.39 17.09 -6.08
N GLU A 63 -0.77 16.16 -6.95
CA GLU A 63 -0.02 14.91 -7.20
C GLU A 63 0.11 14.00 -5.96
N THR A 64 -0.78 14.19 -4.97
CA THR A 64 -0.80 13.43 -3.72
C THR A 64 -2.01 12.50 -3.65
N VAL A 65 -1.75 11.25 -3.28
CA VAL A 65 -2.77 10.26 -2.87
C VAL A 65 -2.63 10.01 -1.37
N CYS A 66 -3.76 10.04 -0.68
CA CYS A 66 -3.85 9.54 0.69
C CYS A 66 -4.36 8.10 0.68
N PHE A 67 -3.81 7.29 1.57
CA PHE A 67 -4.16 5.89 1.73
C PHE A 67 -4.35 5.58 3.21
N ARG A 68 -5.37 4.80 3.52
CA ARG A 68 -5.59 4.24 4.85
C ARG A 68 -5.82 2.74 4.72
N ALA A 69 -5.08 1.95 5.49
CA ALA A 69 -5.36 0.53 5.67
C ALA A 69 -5.51 0.18 7.14
N ASN A 70 -6.35 -0.81 7.42
CA ASN A 70 -6.40 -1.47 8.71
C ASN A 70 -5.96 -2.92 8.56
N LYS A 71 -5.32 -3.46 9.59
CA LYS A 71 -5.00 -4.87 9.76
C LYS A 71 -5.02 -5.21 11.24
N THR A 72 -5.45 -6.40 11.61
CA THR A 72 -5.31 -6.95 12.95
C THR A 72 -4.14 -7.93 12.97
N GLU A 73 -3.23 -7.75 13.92
CA GLU A 73 -2.09 -8.66 14.11
C GLU A 73 -1.91 -8.86 15.62
N ASP A 74 -1.86 -10.11 16.07
CA ASP A 74 -1.74 -10.47 17.49
C ASP A 74 -2.75 -9.76 18.42
N ASN A 75 -4.01 -9.65 17.98
CA ASN A 75 -5.10 -8.92 18.66
C ASN A 75 -4.90 -7.40 18.80
N VAL A 76 -3.98 -6.81 18.05
CA VAL A 76 -3.77 -5.36 17.96
C VAL A 76 -4.34 -4.86 16.63
N LEU A 77 -5.19 -3.84 16.69
CA LEU A 77 -5.62 -3.13 15.49
C LEU A 77 -4.52 -2.16 15.08
N ILE A 78 -3.96 -2.39 13.90
CA ILE A 78 -2.96 -1.54 13.27
C ILE A 78 -3.65 -0.72 12.18
N THR A 79 -3.60 0.60 12.30
CA THR A 79 -4.03 1.53 11.25
C THR A 79 -2.80 2.14 10.59
N PHE A 80 -2.68 1.97 9.29
CA PHE A 80 -1.68 2.64 8.47
C PHE A 80 -2.31 3.85 7.80
N MET A 81 -1.72 5.02 7.98
CA MET A 81 -2.05 6.25 7.24
C MET A 81 -0.85 6.60 6.37
N GLU A 82 -1.02 6.55 5.05
CA GLU A 82 0.04 6.83 4.09
C GLU A 82 -0.31 8.03 3.21
N THR A 83 0.66 8.89 2.97
CA THR A 83 0.63 9.89 1.90
C THR A 83 1.65 9.50 0.85
N MET A 84 1.26 9.61 -0.42
CA MET A 84 2.11 9.28 -1.56
C MET A 84 2.11 10.47 -2.50
N THR A 85 3.26 11.09 -2.71
CA THR A 85 3.39 12.27 -3.57
C THR A 85 4.29 11.94 -4.75
N LEU A 86 3.79 12.20 -5.95
CA LEU A 86 4.57 12.09 -7.19
C LEU A 86 5.37 13.40 -7.36
N LEU A 87 6.70 13.31 -7.30
CA LEU A 87 7.59 14.46 -7.48
C LEU A 87 7.93 14.69 -8.96
N SER A 88 7.92 13.61 -9.75
CA SER A 88 7.99 13.61 -11.22
C SER A 88 7.44 12.29 -11.75
N GLU A 89 7.25 12.15 -13.06
CA GLU A 89 6.72 10.93 -13.69
C GLU A 89 7.41 9.63 -13.22
N ASN A 90 8.70 9.70 -12.89
CA ASN A 90 9.52 8.55 -12.51
C ASN A 90 10.00 8.60 -11.05
N HIS A 91 9.44 9.50 -10.23
CA HIS A 91 9.91 9.71 -8.87
C HIS A 91 8.75 9.99 -7.91
N ARG A 92 8.61 9.16 -6.86
CA ARG A 92 7.65 9.39 -5.79
C ARG A 92 8.26 9.24 -4.41
N VAL A 93 7.69 9.96 -3.46
CA VAL A 93 7.95 9.82 -2.03
C VAL A 93 6.68 9.40 -1.32
N ARG A 94 6.83 8.60 -0.27
CA ARG A 94 5.71 8.14 0.55
C ARG A 94 6.07 8.24 2.02
N SER A 95 5.12 8.66 2.84
CA SER A 95 5.23 8.62 4.29
C SER A 95 4.11 7.75 4.84
N THR A 96 4.44 6.77 5.67
CA THR A 96 3.46 5.87 6.28
C THR A 96 3.57 5.98 7.80
N GLN A 97 2.50 6.44 8.43
CA GLN A 97 2.31 6.44 9.87
C GLN A 97 1.59 5.16 10.28
N ALA A 98 2.05 4.52 11.35
CA ALA A 98 1.38 3.38 11.97
C ALA A 98 0.80 3.79 13.32
N PHE A 99 -0.44 3.37 13.56
CA PHE A 99 -1.14 3.55 14.82
C PHE A 99 -1.53 2.19 15.38
N LEU A 100 -1.14 1.90 16.63
CA LEU A 100 -1.50 0.68 17.34
C LEU A 100 -2.65 1.01 18.30
N ASN A 101 -3.82 0.42 18.08
CA ASN A 101 -5.05 0.73 18.81
C ASN A 101 -5.35 2.24 18.89
N GLY A 102 -5.06 2.97 17.80
CA GLY A 102 -5.26 4.41 17.69
C GLY A 102 -4.15 5.28 18.29
N VAL A 103 -3.13 4.69 18.92
CA VAL A 103 -1.97 5.41 19.46
C VAL A 103 -0.88 5.44 18.39
N PHE A 104 -0.35 6.62 18.08
CA PHE A 104 0.80 6.75 17.19
C PHE A 104 1.97 5.90 17.69
N ASP A 105 2.51 5.07 16.83
CA ASP A 105 3.61 4.17 17.15
C ASP A 105 4.87 4.58 16.37
N SER A 106 4.73 4.74 15.05
CA SER A 106 5.88 4.97 14.19
C SER A 106 5.51 5.69 12.90
N ILE A 107 6.55 6.23 12.25
CA ILE A 107 6.48 6.78 10.91
C ILE A 107 7.66 6.25 10.08
N SER A 108 7.41 5.93 8.82
CA SER A 108 8.42 5.52 7.85
C SER A 108 8.35 6.39 6.60
N PHE A 109 9.49 6.58 5.96
CA PHE A 109 9.62 7.32 4.72
C PHE A 109 10.24 6.43 3.66
N ILE A 110 9.63 6.40 2.48
CA ILE A 110 10.09 5.60 1.35
C ILE A 110 10.14 6.49 0.11
N GLU A 111 11.34 6.69 -0.42
CA GLU A 111 11.58 7.29 -1.72
C GLU A 111 11.72 6.17 -2.77
N LYS A 112 11.07 6.34 -3.93
CA LYS A 112 11.09 5.36 -5.02
C LYS A 112 11.32 6.07 -6.34
N MET A 113 12.39 5.65 -7.02
CA MET A 113 12.68 6.01 -8.40
C MET A 113 12.37 4.83 -9.33
N ARG A 114 11.81 5.12 -10.50
CA ARG A 114 11.68 4.13 -11.57
C ARG A 114 13.06 3.88 -12.16
N LEU A 115 13.46 2.62 -12.24
CA LEU A 115 14.68 2.25 -12.96
C LEU A 115 14.45 2.36 -14.48
N PRO A 116 15.49 2.70 -15.26
CA PRO A 116 15.44 2.74 -16.72
C PRO A 116 14.95 1.43 -17.35
#